data_AF-A0A6G3QWJ5-F1
#
_entry.id   AF-A0A6G3QWJ5-F1
#
_cell.length_a   1.000
_cell.length_b   1.000
_cell.length_c   1.000
_cell.angle_alpha   90.00
_cell.angle_beta   90.00
_cell.angle_gamma   90.00
#
_symmetry.space_group_name_H-M   'P 1'
#
loop_
_entity.id
_entity.type
_entity.pdbx_description
1 polymer ?
#
loop_
_entity_poly.entity_id
_entity_poly.type
_entity_poly.pdbx_seq_one_letter_code
_entity_poly.pdbx_strand_id
1 'polypeptide(L)' 'MIRHDALDALPVRSALPALNGALADGGTAVLVAPPGTGKTTLVPLELAGLLGGGPARRVVVAEPR' A
#
# COMPACT_ATOMS: atom_id res chain seq x y z
N MET A 1 5.19 -17.37 -5.11
CA MET A 1 6.18 -16.82 -4.17
C MET A 1 6.21 -15.30 -4.39
N ILE A 2 5.96 -14.50 -3.36
CA ILE A 2 6.09 -13.03 -3.45
C ILE A 2 7.59 -12.69 -3.40
N ARG A 3 8.07 -11.87 -4.34
CA ARG A 3 9.44 -11.35 -4.35
C ARG A 3 9.50 -10.12 -3.44
N HIS A 4 9.89 -10.32 -2.19
CA HIS A 4 9.87 -9.28 -1.16
C HIS A 4 10.94 -8.21 -1.43
N ASP A 5 12.10 -8.61 -1.95
CA ASP A 5 13.18 -7.72 -2.40
C ASP A 5 12.71 -6.70 -3.44
N ALA A 6 11.89 -7.14 -4.41
CA ALA A 6 11.33 -6.27 -5.43
C ALA A 6 10.29 -5.30 -4.84
N LEU A 7 9.49 -5.74 -3.87
CA LEU A 7 8.52 -4.89 -3.17
C LEU A 7 9.22 -3.85 -2.28
N ASP A 8 10.35 -4.22 -1.67
CA ASP A 8 11.15 -3.34 -0.84
C ASP A 8 11.82 -2.21 -1.61
N ALA A 9 12.08 -2.43 -2.91
CA ALA A 9 12.64 -1.43 -3.80
C ALA A 9 11.61 -0.43 -4.37
N LEU A 10 10.30 -0.64 -4.15
CA LEU A 10 9.27 0.23 -4.74
C LEU A 10 9.28 1.63 -4.08
N PRO A 11 9.37 2.74 -4.87
CA PRO A 11 9.46 4.09 -4.31
C PRO A 11 8.31 4.47 -3.36
N VAL A 12 7.10 3.96 -3.61
CA VAL A 12 5.92 4.24 -2.77
C VAL A 12 6.06 3.71 -1.33
N ARG A 13 6.99 2.78 -1.07
CA ARG A 13 7.21 2.20 0.27
C ARG A 13 7.47 3.26 1.33
N SER A 14 8.19 4.32 0.98
CA SER A 14 8.47 5.46 1.87
C SER A 14 7.21 6.15 2.41
N ALA A 15 6.08 6.05 1.71
CA ALA A 15 4.81 6.66 2.11
C ALA A 15 3.97 5.78 3.04
N LEU A 16 4.30 4.49 3.21
CA LEU A 16 3.45 3.55 3.97
C LEU A 16 3.28 3.93 5.45
N PRO A 17 4.32 4.37 6.20
CA PRO A 17 4.13 4.76 7.59
C PRO A 17 3.14 5.93 7.76
N ALA A 18 3.26 6.96 6.91
CA ALA A 18 2.36 8.11 6.94
C ALA A 18 0.93 7.74 6.51
N LEU A 19 0.80 6.86 5.50
CA LEU A 19 -0.48 6.32 5.06
C LEU A 19 -1.20 5.55 6.17
N ASN A 20 -0.47 4.65 6.85
CA ASN A 20 -1.02 3.86 7.94
C ASN A 20 -1.47 4.75 9.11
N GLY A 21 -0.68 5.79 9.47
CA GLY A 21 -1.07 6.77 10.48
C GLY A 21 -2.36 7.53 10.11
N ALA A 22 -2.44 8.07 8.90
CA ALA A 22 -3.62 8.78 8.44
C ALA A 22 -4.89 7.90 8.42
N LEU A 23 -4.75 6.63 8.03
CA LEU A 23 -5.86 5.68 8.05
C LEU A 23 -6.26 5.25 9.47
N ALA A 24 -5.31 5.14 10.40
CA ALA A 24 -5.60 4.84 11.80
C ALA A 24 -6.35 5.99 12.49
N ASP A 25 -5.94 7.23 12.22
CA ASP A 25 -6.49 8.42 12.89
C ASP A 25 -7.81 8.88 12.26
N GLY A 26 -7.89 8.91 10.93
CA GLY A 26 -9.01 9.50 10.19
C GLY A 26 -9.82 8.54 9.33
N GLY A 27 -9.41 7.26 9.23
CA GLY A 27 -10.09 6.25 8.40
C GLY A 27 -9.98 6.47 6.89
N THR A 28 -9.38 7.57 6.43
CA THR A 28 -9.27 7.95 5.02
C THR A 28 -7.93 8.64 4.78
N ALA A 29 -7.32 8.38 3.61
CA ALA A 29 -6.07 9.01 3.21
C ALA A 29 -6.03 9.24 1.70
N VAL A 30 -5.32 10.29 1.28
CA VAL A 30 -5.02 10.56 -0.13
C VAL A 30 -3.54 10.34 -0.36
N LEU A 31 -3.20 9.34 -1.17
CA LEU A 31 -1.83 9.06 -1.57
C LEU A 31 -1.60 9.56 -3.00
N VAL A 32 -0.72 10.56 -3.13
CA VAL A 32 -0.24 11.05 -4.43
C VAL A 32 1.17 10.53 -4.65
N ALA A 33 1.38 9.86 -5.78
CA ALA A 33 2.70 9.40 -6.20
C ALA A 33 2.80 9.43 -7.73
N PRO A 34 3.98 9.74 -8.30
CA PRO A 34 4.20 9.66 -9.74
C PRO A 34 3.81 8.29 -10.33
N PRO A 35 3.49 8.21 -11.64
CA PRO A 35 3.33 6.95 -12.35
C PRO A 35 4.56 6.04 -12.18
N GLY A 36 4.35 4.71 -12.12
CA GLY A 36 5.45 3.74 -11.98
C GLY A 36 6.03 3.57 -10.57
N THR A 37 5.59 4.34 -9.57
CA THR A 37 6.08 4.25 -8.17
C THR A 37 5.68 2.99 -7.42
N GLY A 38 4.80 2.16 -8.00
CA GLY A 38 4.30 0.93 -7.39
C GLY A 38 3.08 1.11 -6.48
N LYS A 39 2.41 2.28 -6.51
CA LYS A 39 1.22 2.56 -5.67
C LYS A 39 0.11 1.51 -5.78
N THR A 40 -0.20 1.02 -6.98
CA THR A 40 -1.22 -0.02 -7.18
C THR A 40 -0.70 -1.43 -6.89
N THR A 41 0.62 -1.59 -6.79
CA THR A 41 1.28 -2.87 -6.53
C THR A 41 1.47 -3.11 -5.03
N LEU A 42 2.06 -2.15 -4.31
CA LEU A 42 2.46 -2.33 -2.91
C LEU A 42 1.35 -1.98 -1.92
N VAL A 43 0.64 -0.87 -2.17
CA VAL A 43 -0.33 -0.32 -1.19
C VAL A 43 -1.47 -1.31 -0.92
N PRO A 44 -2.10 -1.96 -1.91
CA PRO A 44 -3.15 -2.92 -1.61
C PRO A 44 -2.66 -4.12 -0.81
N LEU A 45 -1.41 -4.55 -0.99
CA LEU A 45 -0.83 -5.68 -0.24
C LEU A 45 -0.55 -5.32 1.21
N GLU A 46 0.04 -4.14 1.45
CA GLU A 46 0.25 -3.57 2.78
C GLU A 46 -1.10 -3.44 3.52
N LEU A 47 -2.07 -2.78 2.85
CA LEU A 47 -3.40 -2.62 3.42
C LEU A 47 -4.11 -3.96 3.60
N ALA A 48 -3.84 -5.00 2.82
CA ALA A 48 -4.41 -6.33 3.04
C ALA A 48 -3.76 -7.09 4.21
N GLY A 49 -2.71 -6.57 4.83
CA GLY A 49 -1.95 -7.26 5.89
C GLY A 49 -1.03 -8.36 5.36
N LEU A 50 -0.80 -8.42 4.04
CA LEU A 50 -0.06 -9.52 3.39
C LEU A 50 1.46 -9.35 3.45
N LEU A 51 1.95 -8.22 3.97
CA LEU A 51 3.38 -7.91 4.14
C LEU A 51 3.86 -8.03 5.59
N GLY A 52 3.03 -8.59 6.48
CA GLY A 52 3.38 -8.82 7.89
C GLY A 52 3.00 -7.69 8.86
N GLY A 53 2.37 -6.62 8.39
CA GLY A 53 1.98 -5.46 9.20
C GLY A 53 0.66 -5.58 9.98
N GLY A 54 -0.13 -6.65 9.80
CA GLY A 54 -1.42 -6.79 10.47
C GLY A 54 -2.25 -8.00 10.02
N PRO A 55 -3.48 -8.16 10.54
CA PRO A 55 -4.35 -9.29 10.18
C PRO A 55 -4.73 -9.23 8.69
N ALA A 56 -4.84 -10.41 8.08
CA ALA A 56 -5.28 -10.53 6.69
C ALA A 56 -6.70 -9.98 6.52
N ARG A 57 -6.90 -9.13 5.51
CA ARG A 57 -8.21 -8.53 5.19
C ARG A 57 -8.39 -8.38 3.68
N ARG A 58 -9.66 -8.22 3.26
CA ARG A 58 -10.01 -8.00 1.86
C ARG A 58 -9.88 -6.52 1.52
N VAL A 59 -9.15 -6.22 0.45
CA VAL A 59 -9.00 -4.88 -0.13
C VAL A 59 -9.65 -4.87 -1.50
N VAL A 60 -10.44 -3.83 -1.79
CA VAL A 60 -11.03 -3.58 -3.11
C VAL A 60 -10.27 -2.42 -3.75
N VAL A 61 -9.80 -2.63 -4.98
CA VAL A 61 -9.15 -1.60 -5.78
C VAL A 61 -10.07 -1.26 -6.95
N ALA A 62 -10.49 0.00 -7.04
CA ALA A 62 -11.24 0.52 -8.17
C ALA A 62 -10.28 1.16 -9.16
N GLU A 63 -10.37 0.77 -10.43
CA GLU A 63 -9.61 1.37 -11.54
C GLU A 63 -10.56 2.01 -12.56
N PRO A 64 -10.23 3.19 -13.10
CA PRO A 64 -11.03 3.82 -14.16
C PRO A 64 -11.00 2.96 -15.44
N ARG A 65 -12.06 3.06 -16.25
CA ARG A 65 -12.17 2.41 -17.58
C ARG A 65 -11.58 3.29 -18.67
#